data_AF-A0A6V8PP00-F1
#
_entry.id   AF-A0A6V8PP00-F1
#
_cell.length_a   1.000
_cell.length_b   1.000
_cell.length_c   1.000
_cell.angle_alpha   90.00
_cell.angle_beta   90.00
_cell.angle_gamma   90.00
#
_symmetry.space_group_name_H-M   'P 1'
#
loop_
_entity.id
_entity.type
_entity.pdbx_description
1 polymer ?
#
loop_
_entity_poly.entity_id
_entity_poly.type
_entity_poly.pdbx_seq_one_letter_code
_entity_poly.pdbx_strand_id
1 'polypeptide(L)' 'MASNESPLRVMLDANVLIAGIRVPRWPYQVLQHALAQDYVPVLSVQVIRELKREGWEQY' A
#
# COMPACT_ATOMS: atom_id res chain seq x y z
N MET A 1 -23.14 11.38 -13.08
CA MET A 1 -23.67 11.28 -11.70
C MET A 1 -22.49 10.98 -10.81
N ALA A 2 -22.08 11.91 -9.96
CA ALA A 2 -21.02 11.63 -8.99
C ALA A 2 -21.62 10.71 -7.91
N SER A 3 -21.22 9.44 -7.88
CA SER A 3 -21.58 8.55 -6.78
C SER A 3 -21.01 9.16 -5.51
N ASN A 4 -21.89 9.40 -4.53
CA ASN A 4 -21.54 9.94 -3.22
C ASN A 4 -20.88 8.87 -2.32
N GLU A 5 -20.15 7.95 -2.93
CA GLU A 5 -19.51 6.84 -2.25
C GLU A 5 -18.16 7.32 -1.73
N SER A 6 -17.98 7.21 -0.41
CA SER A 6 -16.71 7.52 0.21
C SER A 6 -15.61 6.66 -0.44
N PRO A 7 -14.42 7.21 -0.70
CA PRO A 7 -13.34 6.46 -1.33
C PRO A 7 -13.00 5.23 -0.48
N LEU A 8 -12.88 4.07 -1.12
CA LEU A 8 -12.53 2.82 -0.47
C LEU A 8 -11.16 2.97 0.20
N ARG A 9 -11.06 2.70 1.50
CA ARG A 9 -9.81 2.76 2.26
C ARG A 9 -9.35 1.35 2.56
N VAL A 10 -8.12 1.02 2.15
CA VAL A 10 -7.56 -0.32 2.30
C VAL A 10 -6.28 -0.22 3.12
N MET A 11 -6.24 -0.93 4.26
CA MET A 11 -5.01 -1.02 5.03
C MET A 11 -4.04 -2.00 4.38
N LEU A 12 -2.81 -1.54 4.10
CA LEU A 12 -1.77 -2.38 3.52
C LEU A 12 -0.81 -2.86 4.60
N ASP A 13 -0.45 -4.14 4.54
CA ASP A 13 0.56 -4.74 5.40
C ASP A 13 1.98 -4.44 4.89
N ALA A 14 2.98 -4.47 5.78
CA ALA A 14 4.37 -4.27 5.41
C ALA A 14 4.84 -5.29 4.35
N ASN A 15 4.38 -6.54 4.42
CA ASN A 15 4.74 -7.55 3.43
C ASN A 15 4.24 -7.22 2.03
N VAL A 16 3.05 -6.61 1.91
CA VAL A 16 2.50 -6.19 0.61
C VAL A 16 3.36 -5.08 0.02
N LEU A 17 3.79 -4.13 0.83
CA LEU A 17 4.66 -3.03 0.40
C LEU A 17 6.05 -3.53 -0.01
N ILE A 18 6.70 -4.32 0.85
CA ILE A 18 8.04 -4.86 0.61
C ILE A 18 8.03 -5.78 -0.61
N ALA A 19 7.07 -6.72 -0.68
CA ALA A 19 6.98 -7.64 -1.81
C ALA A 19 6.59 -6.90 -3.10
N GLY A 20 5.71 -5.90 -3.03
CA GLY A 20 5.30 -5.12 -4.19
C GLY A 20 6.44 -4.32 -4.80
N ILE A 21 7.43 -3.90 -4.01
CA ILE A 21 8.61 -3.21 -4.52
C ILE A 21 9.70 -4.21 -4.97
N ARG A 22 9.91 -5.30 -4.22
CA ARG A 22 11.00 -6.24 -4.50
C ARG A 22 10.74 -7.19 -5.68
N VAL A 23 9.50 -7.60 -5.88
CA VAL A 23 9.15 -8.59 -6.91
C VAL A 23 7.97 -8.12 -7.76
N PRO A 24 8.08 -8.15 -9.10
CA PRO A 24 6.96 -7.82 -9.99
C PRO A 24 5.99 -9.01 -10.06
N ARG A 25 5.28 -9.25 -8.97
CA ARG A 25 4.22 -10.27 -8.85
C ARG A 25 2.93 -9.62 -8.38
N TRP A 26 1.95 -10.41 -7.95
CA TRP A 26 0.66 -9.91 -7.46
C TRP A 26 0.74 -8.72 -6.48
N PRO A 27 1.67 -8.65 -5.50
CA PRO A 27 1.79 -7.48 -4.62
C PRO A 27 2.11 -6.16 -5.36
N TYR A 28 2.83 -6.23 -6.48
CA TYR A 28 3.13 -5.05 -7.30
C TYR A 28 1.85 -4.49 -7.94
N GLN A 29 0.94 -5.36 -8.40
CA GLN A 29 -0.35 -4.95 -8.95
C GLN A 29 -1.21 -4.24 -7.91
N VAL A 30 -1.18 -4.71 -6.65
CA VAL A 30 -1.85 -4.03 -5.53
C VAL A 30 -1.36 -2.59 -5.41
N LEU A 31 -0.05 -2.35 -5.46
CA LEU A 31 0.51 -1.00 -5.44
C LEU A 31 0.14 -0.18 -6.68
N GLN A 32 0.10 -0.79 -7.87
CA GLN A 32 -0.34 -0.11 -9.09
C GLN A 32 -1.78 0.38 -8.99
N HIS A 33 -2.70 -0.42 -8.45
CA HIS A 33 -4.09 -0.02 -8.23
C HIS A 33 -4.21 1.10 -7.18
N ALA A 34 -3.38 1.09 -6.13
CA ALA A 34 -3.30 2.22 -5.20
C ALA A 34 -2.84 3.51 -5.89
N LEU A 35 -1.84 3.42 -6.78
CA LEU A 35 -1.33 4.55 -7.57
C LEU A 35 -2.34 5.06 -8.60
N ALA A 36 -3.15 4.15 -9.16
CA ALA A 36 -4.26 4.49 -10.06
C ALA A 36 -5.47 5.11 -9.35
N GLN A 37 -5.41 5.26 -8.02
CA GLN A 37 -6.49 5.78 -7.17
C GLN A 37 -7.76 4.92 -7.15
N ASP A 38 -7.65 3.62 -7.46
CA ASP A 38 -8.78 2.68 -7.34
C ASP A 38 -9.21 2.51 -5.86
N TYR A 39 -8.32 2.82 -4.92
CA TYR A 39 -8.58 2.94 -3.49
C TYR A 39 -7.53 3.84 -2.81
N VAL A 40 -7.80 4.23 -1.56
CA VAL A 40 -6.88 4.99 -0.71
C VAL A 40 -6.10 4.03 0.20
N PRO A 41 -4.78 3.87 0.03
CA PRO A 41 -3.98 3.05 0.92
C PRO A 41 -3.87 3.70 2.30
N VAL A 42 -4.02 2.88 3.35
CA VAL A 42 -3.86 3.28 4.74
C VAL A 42 -2.71 2.48 5.34
N LEU A 43 -1.77 3.17 5.99
CA LEU A 43 -0.66 2.53 6.69
C LEU A 43 -0.83 2.75 8.19
N SER A 44 -0.81 1.66 8.97
CA SER A 44 -0.77 1.78 10.42
C SER A 44 0.63 2.17 10.90
N VAL A 45 0.71 2.74 12.10
CA VAL A 45 2.00 3.03 12.74
C VAL A 45 2.86 1.77 12.88
N GLN A 46 2.23 0.61 13.09
CA GLN A 46 2.94 -0.67 13.18
C GLN A 46 3.59 -1.05 11.84
N VAL A 47 2.86 -0.91 10.73
CA VAL A 47 3.38 -1.15 9.37
C VAL A 47 4.57 -0.23 9.09
N ILE A 48 4.46 1.06 9.45
CA ILE A 48 5.57 2.02 9.27
C ILE A 48 6.79 1.59 10.11
N ARG A 49 6.60 1.17 11.37
CA ARG A 49 7.71 0.69 12.22
C ARG A 49 8.38 -0.55 11.66
N GLU A 50 7.60 -1.46 11.09
CA GLU A 50 8.11 -2.67 10.47
C GLU A 50 8.96 -2.34 9.24
N LEU A 51 8.49 -1.47 8.34
CA LEU A 51 9.30 -1.01 7.21
C LEU A 51 10.64 -0.42 7.65
N LYS A 52 10.64 0.41 8.70
CA LYS A 52 11.88 0.95 9.28
C LYS A 52 12.81 -0.14 9.81
N ARG A 53 12.27 -1.11 10.57
CA ARG A 53 13.05 -2.26 11.07
C ARG A 53 13.69 -3.06 9.94
N GLU A 54 13.00 -3.21 8.81
CA GLU A 54 13.48 -3.90 7.62
C GLU A 54 14.39 -3.03 6.73
N GLY A 55 14.72 -1.79 7.14
CA GLY A 55 15.65 -0.89 6.46
C GLY A 55 15.05 -0.05 5.32
N TRP A 56 13.73 0.05 5.23
CA TRP A 56 13.00 0.77 4.15
C TRP A 56 12.76 2.25 4.44
N GLU A 57 13.53 2.84 5.33
CA GLU A 57 13.36 4.22 5.78
C GLU A 57 13.82 5.28 4.77
N GLN A 58 14.46 4.85 3.67
CA GLN A 58 14.99 5.69 2.60
C GLN A 58 14.10 5.74 1.34
N TYR A 59 12.98 5.00 1.34
CA TYR A 59 11.99 4.95 0.26
C TYR A 59 10.66 5.54 0.75
#